data_AF-A0A7S8CTX9-F1
#
_entry.id   AF-A0A7S8CTX9-F1
#
_cell.length_a   1.000
_cell.length_b   1.000
_cell.length_c   1.000
_cell.angle_alpha   90.00
_cell.angle_beta   90.00
_cell.angle_gamma   90.00
#
_symmetry.space_group_name_H-M   'P 1'
#
loop_
_entity.id
_entity.type
_entity.pdbx_description
1 polymer ?
#
loop_
_entity_poly.entity_id
_entity_poly.type
_entity_poly.pdbx_seq_one_letter_code
_entity_poly.pdbx_strand_id
1 'polypeptide(L)'
;MSSMTFLFILVLILAIIFLALNFILAPHNPVYSSGFRNKLTIRYQEKYSIFECGFHSFVGQNRTQFGVKFYIYALVYLLLDLEILVIYPFGLSGYENGVYGLIIVLIFIGIITAGFVFELGKKALTIKSRQCFTSSVITKKFTSSYVA
;
A
#
# COMPACT_ATOMS: atom_id res chain seq x y z
N MET A 1 6.31 13.33 -41.37
CA MET A 1 5.71 13.35 -40.02
C MET A 1 6.80 13.69 -39.02
N SER A 2 6.56 14.57 -38.06
CA SER A 2 7.59 14.90 -37.05
C SER A 2 7.94 13.64 -36.25
N SER A 3 9.20 13.49 -35.85
CA SER A 3 9.67 12.36 -35.03
C SER A 3 8.78 12.15 -33.79
N MET A 4 8.30 13.23 -33.18
CA MET A 4 7.38 13.19 -32.04
C MET A 4 6.02 12.59 -32.39
N THR A 5 5.41 12.97 -33.52
CA THR A 5 4.13 12.38 -33.96
C THR A 5 4.24 10.89 -34.25
N PHE A 6 5.39 10.41 -34.72
CA PHE A 6 5.65 8.99 -34.93
C PHE A 6 5.71 8.21 -33.61
N LEU A 7 6.40 8.74 -32.60
CA LEU A 7 6.50 8.09 -31.28
C LEU A 7 5.13 7.94 -30.60
N PHE A 8 4.28 8.96 -30.64
CA PHE A 8 2.93 8.87 -30.05
C PHE A 8 2.06 7.80 -30.71
N ILE A 9 2.11 7.71 -32.04
CA ILE A 9 1.36 6.69 -32.80
C ILE A 9 1.90 5.29 -32.48
N LEU A 10 3.22 5.13 -32.41
CA LEU A 10 3.87 3.86 -32.09
C LEU A 10 3.49 3.34 -30.70
N VAL A 11 3.52 4.21 -29.68
CA VAL A 11 3.13 3.84 -28.31
C VAL A 11 1.68 3.39 -28.24
N LEU A 12 0.78 4.09 -28.95
CA LEU A 12 -0.65 3.76 -28.98
C LEU A 12 -0.89 2.39 -29.65
N ILE A 13 -0.23 2.13 -30.79
CA ILE A 13 -0.31 0.85 -31.48
C ILE A 13 0.22 -0.29 -30.60
N LEU A 14 1.37 -0.08 -29.95
CA LEU A 14 1.98 -1.09 -29.09
C LEU A 14 1.08 -1.42 -27.89
N ALA A 15 0.42 -0.43 -27.29
CA ALA A 15 -0.54 -0.65 -26.20
C ALA A 15 -1.74 -1.49 -26.64
N ILE A 16 -2.32 -1.23 -27.83
CA ILE A 16 -3.43 -2.01 -28.38
C ILE A 16 -2.99 -3.45 -28.64
N ILE A 17 -1.79 -3.65 -29.21
CA ILE A 17 -1.24 -4.99 -29.47
C ILE A 17 -1.08 -5.77 -28.17
N PHE A 18 -0.50 -5.18 -27.13
CA PHE A 18 -0.36 -5.86 -25.84
C PHE A 18 -1.70 -6.19 -25.19
N LEU A 19 -2.70 -5.31 -25.31
CA LEU A 19 -4.05 -5.58 -24.81
C LEU A 19 -4.72 -6.73 -25.57
N ALA A 20 -4.62 -6.74 -26.90
CA ALA A 20 -5.15 -7.81 -27.74
C ALA A 20 -4.44 -9.16 -27.46
N LEU A 21 -3.12 -9.13 -27.30
CA LEU A 21 -2.32 -10.31 -26.95
C LEU A 21 -2.71 -10.86 -25.57
N ASN A 22 -2.93 -9.97 -24.60
CA ASN A 22 -3.41 -10.37 -23.28
C ASN A 22 -4.79 -11.05 -23.39
N PHE A 23 -5.72 -10.48 -24.15
CA PHE A 23 -7.04 -11.07 -24.35
C PHE A 23 -6.99 -12.43 -25.07
N ILE A 24 -6.10 -12.61 -26.05
CA ILE A 24 -5.96 -13.86 -26.81
C ILE A 24 -5.26 -14.97 -26.01
N LEU A 25 -4.27 -14.62 -25.19
CA LEU A 25 -3.50 -15.56 -24.37
C LEU A 25 -4.15 -15.83 -23.00
N ALA A 26 -5.05 -14.96 -22.55
CA ALA A 26 -5.79 -15.16 -21.31
C ALA A 26 -6.58 -16.48 -21.40
N PRO A 27 -6.36 -17.44 -20.46
CA PRO A 27 -7.17 -18.64 -20.39
C PRO A 27 -8.61 -18.26 -20.10
N HIS A 28 -9.45 -18.20 -21.13
CA HIS A 28 -10.88 -18.00 -20.99
C HIS A 28 -11.47 -19.32 -20.46
N ASN A 29 -11.58 -19.44 -19.13
CA ASN A 29 -12.34 -20.51 -18.49
C ASN A 29 -13.80 -20.02 -18.41
N PRO A 30 -14.72 -20.38 -19.33
CA PRO A 30 -16.12 -20.05 -19.18
C PRO A 30 -16.68 -20.87 -18.02
N VAL A 31 -16.70 -20.27 -16.83
CA VAL A 31 -17.36 -20.84 -15.63
C VAL A 31 -18.89 -20.92 -15.80
N TYR A 32 -19.43 -20.42 -16.90
CA TYR A 32 -20.84 -20.50 -17.27
C TYR A 32 -21.07 -21.36 -18.53
N SER A 33 -20.65 -22.62 -18.54
CA SER A 33 -21.12 -23.60 -19.56
C SER A 33 -22.04 -24.61 -18.90
N SER A 34 -23.33 -24.32 -18.98
CA SER A 34 -24.44 -25.19 -18.57
C SER A 34 -24.47 -26.47 -19.42
N GLY A 35 -24.11 -27.61 -18.84
CA GLY A 35 -24.21 -28.90 -19.51
C GLY A 35 -23.76 -30.07 -18.65
N PHE A 36 -24.73 -30.75 -18.02
CA PHE A 36 -24.71 -32.17 -17.61
C PHE A 36 -23.38 -32.73 -17.02
N ARG A 37 -22.64 -31.97 -16.21
CA ARG A 37 -21.47 -32.45 -15.44
C ARG A 37 -21.41 -31.74 -14.09
N ASN A 38 -22.47 -31.92 -13.31
CA ASN A 38 -22.88 -31.05 -12.20
C ASN A 38 -21.99 -31.13 -10.93
N LYS A 39 -20.91 -31.93 -10.92
CA LYS A 39 -20.01 -32.07 -9.76
C LYS A 39 -18.75 -31.21 -9.85
N LEU A 40 -18.33 -30.81 -11.06
CA LEU A 40 -17.12 -29.99 -11.23
C LEU A 40 -17.42 -28.49 -11.06
N THR A 41 -18.62 -28.04 -11.45
CA THR A 41 -19.06 -26.63 -11.38
C THR A 41 -19.14 -26.09 -9.95
N ILE A 42 -19.54 -26.93 -8.99
CA ILE A 42 -19.60 -26.58 -7.56
C ILE A 42 -18.18 -26.26 -7.05
N ARG A 43 -17.15 -27.02 -7.49
CA ARG A 43 -15.75 -26.82 -7.07
C ARG A 43 -15.16 -25.48 -7.52
N TYR A 44 -15.71 -24.87 -8.58
CA TYR A 44 -15.27 -23.56 -9.05
C TYR A 44 -15.98 -22.41 -8.34
N GLN A 45 -17.20 -22.59 -7.83
CA GLN A 45 -17.92 -21.55 -7.06
C GLN A 45 -17.15 -21.21 -5.78
N GLU A 46 -16.60 -22.22 -5.09
CA GLU A 46 -15.75 -22.02 -3.90
C GLU A 46 -14.50 -21.17 -4.20
N LYS A 47 -13.96 -21.23 -5.44
CA LYS A 47 -12.79 -20.43 -5.84
C LYS A 47 -13.09 -18.93 -5.96
N TYR A 48 -14.36 -18.57 -6.17
CA TYR A 48 -14.81 -17.17 -6.19
C TYR A 48 -15.27 -16.69 -4.81
N SER A 49 -15.31 -17.57 -3.81
CA SER A 49 -15.64 -17.23 -2.44
C SER A 49 -14.38 -16.82 -1.65
N ILE A 50 -14.55 -16.00 -0.62
CA ILE A 50 -13.46 -15.55 0.24
C ILE A 50 -12.93 -16.77 1.01
N PHE A 51 -11.60 -16.94 1.05
CA PHE A 51 -10.98 -18.02 1.81
C PHE A 51 -11.21 -17.82 3.30
N GLU A 52 -12.03 -18.67 3.90
CA GLU A 52 -12.25 -18.68 5.34
C GLU A 52 -12.00 -20.07 5.91
N CYS A 53 -11.29 -20.11 7.04
CA CYS A 53 -11.07 -21.34 7.80
C CYS A 53 -12.38 -21.74 8.52
N GLY A 54 -13.35 -22.26 7.78
CA GLY A 54 -14.50 -23.00 8.32
C GLY A 54 -15.69 -22.19 8.87
N PHE A 55 -15.66 -20.85 8.82
CA PHE A 55 -16.78 -19.98 9.19
C PHE A 55 -17.14 -19.04 8.03
N HIS A 56 -18.41 -18.71 7.86
CA HIS A 56 -18.86 -17.74 6.86
C HIS A 56 -18.59 -16.29 7.31
N SER A 57 -18.22 -15.44 6.35
CA SER A 57 -17.92 -14.02 6.57
C SER A 57 -19.04 -13.34 7.32
N PHE A 58 -18.69 -12.68 8.42
CA PHE A 58 -19.65 -11.89 9.19
C PHE A 58 -20.20 -10.77 8.31
N VAL A 59 -21.42 -10.96 7.81
CA VAL A 59 -22.13 -10.00 6.98
C VAL A 59 -22.45 -8.78 7.85
N GLY A 60 -21.78 -7.65 7.58
CA GLY A 60 -22.03 -6.38 8.27
C GLY A 60 -20.83 -5.76 8.99
N GLN A 61 -19.72 -6.48 9.19
CA GLN A 61 -18.55 -5.98 9.94
C GLN A 61 -17.33 -5.76 9.04
N ASN A 62 -17.48 -4.99 7.95
CA ASN A 62 -16.40 -4.75 6.98
C ASN A 62 -15.41 -3.64 7.40
N ARG A 63 -15.57 -3.08 8.60
CA ARG A 63 -14.71 -2.02 9.15
C ARG A 63 -14.04 -2.55 10.41
N THR A 64 -12.75 -2.80 10.31
CA THR A 64 -11.92 -3.19 11.46
C THR A 64 -11.34 -1.92 12.11
N GLN A 65 -11.19 -1.95 13.44
CA GLN A 65 -10.55 -0.86 14.17
C GLN A 65 -9.05 -0.88 13.86
N PHE A 66 -8.57 0.11 13.12
CA PHE A 66 -7.15 0.32 12.87
C PHE A 66 -6.60 1.42 13.81
N GLY A 67 -5.32 1.30 14.16
CA GLY A 67 -4.65 2.31 14.99
C GLY A 67 -4.33 3.57 14.18
N VAL A 68 -4.47 4.74 14.80
CA VAL A 68 -4.13 6.05 14.20
C VAL A 68 -2.66 6.13 13.75
N LYS A 69 -1.78 5.27 14.28
CA LYS A 69 -0.36 5.21 13.92
C LYS A 69 -0.12 4.97 12.43
N PHE A 70 -0.94 4.16 11.77
CA PHE A 70 -0.82 3.92 10.32
C PHE A 70 -1.06 5.19 9.49
N TYR A 71 -1.97 6.05 9.96
CA TYR A 71 -2.22 7.35 9.34
C TYR A 71 -1.04 8.32 9.53
N ILE A 72 -0.41 8.33 10.71
CA ILE A 72 0.78 9.16 10.97
C ILE A 72 1.94 8.75 10.04
N TYR A 73 2.15 7.45 9.84
CA TYR A 73 3.12 6.95 8.86
C TYR A 73 2.83 7.47 7.44
N ALA A 74 1.57 7.44 7.01
CA ALA A 74 1.17 7.92 5.69
C ALA A 74 1.40 9.43 5.53
N LEU A 75 1.11 10.23 6.57
CA LEU A 75 1.35 11.67 6.56
C LEU A 75 2.85 12.00 6.47
N VAL A 76 3.68 11.33 7.26
CA VAL A 76 5.14 11.54 7.23
C VAL A 76 5.71 11.13 5.86
N TYR A 77 5.24 10.02 5.29
CA TYR A 77 5.61 9.59 3.95
C TYR A 77 5.21 10.64 2.89
N LEU A 78 3.99 11.16 2.96
CA LEU A 78 3.50 12.17 2.01
C LEU A 78 4.34 13.46 2.06
N LEU A 79 4.76 13.88 3.25
CA LEU A 79 5.58 15.08 3.42
C LEU A 79 7.01 14.85 2.86
N LEU A 80 7.60 13.69 3.10
CA LEU A 80 8.91 13.32 2.55
C LEU A 80 8.88 13.13 1.02
N ASP A 81 7.77 12.64 0.47
CA ASP A 81 7.57 12.52 -0.99
C ASP A 81 7.47 13.91 -1.64
N LEU A 82 6.79 14.86 -0.99
CA LEU A 82 6.72 16.24 -1.42
C LEU A 82 8.09 16.94 -1.41
N GLU A 83 8.97 16.59 -0.47
CA GLU A 83 10.35 17.09 -0.44
C GLU A 83 11.10 16.75 -1.73
N ILE A 84 11.05 15.49 -2.16
CA ILE A 84 11.73 15.01 -3.37
C ILE A 84 11.15 15.70 -4.62
N LEU A 85 9.83 15.90 -4.65
CA LEU A 85 9.16 16.63 -5.73
C LEU A 85 9.68 18.07 -5.89
N VAL A 86 9.95 18.76 -4.78
CA VAL A 86 10.50 20.12 -4.79
C VAL A 86 11.99 20.13 -5.17
N ILE A 87 12.76 19.12 -4.77
CA ILE A 87 14.19 19.01 -5.09
C ILE A 87 14.41 18.62 -6.56
N TYR A 88 13.49 17.85 -7.16
CA TYR A 88 13.60 17.37 -8.53
C TYR A 88 13.85 18.47 -9.60
N PRO A 89 13.06 19.56 -9.68
CA PRO A 89 13.31 20.63 -10.66
C PRO A 89 14.62 21.37 -10.41
N PHE A 90 15.04 21.51 -9.15
CA PHE A 90 16.36 22.08 -8.84
C PHE A 90 17.49 21.18 -9.37
N GLY A 91 17.37 19.86 -9.21
CA GLY A 91 18.32 18.90 -9.78
C GLY A 91 18.41 18.99 -11.30
N LEU A 92 17.29 19.23 -11.98
CA LEU A 92 17.25 19.40 -13.44
C LEU A 92 17.84 20.73 -13.92
N SER A 93 17.69 21.81 -13.14
CA SER A 93 18.14 23.17 -13.49
C SER A 93 19.36 23.63 -12.69
N GLY A 94 20.16 22.68 -12.18
CA GLY A 94 21.27 22.97 -11.26
C GLY A 94 22.35 23.88 -11.85
N TYR A 95 22.53 23.88 -13.17
CA TYR A 95 23.49 24.77 -13.85
C TYR A 95 23.07 26.25 -13.81
N GLU A 96 21.77 26.53 -13.98
CA GLU A 96 21.23 27.89 -14.01
C GLU A 96 21.10 28.49 -12.61
N ASN A 97 20.75 27.67 -11.61
CA ASN A 97 20.48 28.13 -10.25
C ASN A 97 21.76 28.37 -9.40
N GLY A 98 22.90 27.81 -9.83
CA GLY A 98 24.20 28.00 -9.19
C GLY A 98 24.24 27.72 -7.68
N VAL A 99 25.13 28.43 -6.97
CA VAL A 99 25.33 28.27 -5.52
C VAL A 99 24.14 28.81 -4.70
N TYR A 100 23.44 29.82 -5.21
CA TYR A 100 22.29 30.41 -4.54
C TYR A 100 21.13 29.42 -4.39
N GLY A 101 20.76 28.73 -5.47
CA GLY A 101 19.71 27.69 -5.39
C GLY A 101 20.10 26.52 -4.49
N LEU A 102 21.40 26.17 -4.45
CA LEU A 102 21.92 25.12 -3.56
C LEU A 102 21.68 25.46 -2.09
N ILE A 103 21.96 26.70 -1.68
CA ILE A 103 21.75 27.16 -0.29
C ILE A 103 20.27 27.07 0.10
N ILE A 104 19.36 27.48 -0.80
CA ILE A 104 17.91 27.42 -0.56
C ILE A 104 17.46 25.97 -0.38
N VAL A 105 17.91 25.06 -1.23
CA VAL A 105 17.57 23.63 -1.14
C VAL A 105 18.13 23.00 0.12
N LEU A 106 19.35 23.35 0.54
CA LEU A 106 19.92 22.86 1.81
C LEU A 106 19.11 23.33 3.02
N ILE A 107 18.67 24.59 3.04
CA ILE A 107 17.81 25.12 4.12
C ILE A 107 16.47 24.39 4.14
N PHE A 108 15.87 24.16 2.98
CA PHE A 108 14.60 23.44 2.84
C PHE A 108 14.68 22.00 3.36
N ILE A 109 15.69 21.24 2.93
CA ILE A 109 15.97 19.88 3.43
C ILE A 109 16.20 19.89 4.95
N GLY A 110 16.95 20.87 5.46
CA GLY A 110 17.24 21.00 6.88
C GLY A 110 15.99 21.19 7.74
N ILE A 111 15.05 22.03 7.29
CA ILE A 111 13.78 22.29 7.99
C ILE A 111 12.89 21.05 8.02
N ILE A 112 12.74 20.36 6.88
CA ILE A 112 11.91 19.15 6.79
C ILE A 112 12.53 18.02 7.62
N THR A 113 13.84 17.82 7.52
CA THR A 113 14.57 16.83 8.30
C THR A 113 14.44 17.10 9.80
N ALA A 114 14.49 18.36 10.25
CA ALA A 114 14.28 18.72 11.65
C ALA A 114 12.87 18.34 12.13
N GLY A 115 11.83 18.57 11.30
CA GLY A 115 10.47 18.11 11.58
C GLY A 115 10.36 16.59 11.70
N PHE A 116 11.05 15.85 10.82
CA PHE A 116 11.09 14.39 10.87
C PHE A 116 11.79 13.87 12.15
N VAL A 117 12.91 14.48 12.54
CA VAL A 117 13.62 14.14 13.78
C VAL A 117 12.75 14.40 15.02
N PHE A 118 11.96 15.48 15.02
CA PHE A 118 11.02 15.77 16.10
C PHE A 118 9.96 14.67 16.26
N GLU A 119 9.36 14.21 15.16
CA GLU A 119 8.37 13.12 15.19
C GLU A 119 8.97 11.78 15.65
N LEU A 120 10.22 11.50 15.28
CA LEU A 120 10.97 10.35 15.81
C LEU A 120 11.16 10.43 17.32
N GLY A 121 11.53 11.60 17.84
CA GLY A 121 11.69 11.85 19.27
C GLY A 121 10.40 11.59 20.07
N LYS A 122 9.24 11.91 19.50
CA LYS A 122 7.92 11.65 20.11
C LYS A 122 7.48 10.18 20.05
N LYS A 123 8.25 9.29 19.43
CA LYS A 123 7.93 7.87 19.24
C LYS A 123 6.56 7.63 18.58
N ALA A 124 6.09 8.58 17.75
CA ALA A 124 4.79 8.50 17.09
C ALA A 124 4.68 7.27 16.16
N LEU A 125 5.83 6.86 15.60
CA LEU A 125 5.98 5.74 14.68
C LEU A 125 6.04 4.37 15.39
N THR A 126 6.26 4.28 16.71
CA THR A 126 6.38 2.97 17.36
C THR A 126 5.04 2.24 17.41
N ILE A 127 4.90 1.13 16.67
CA ILE A 127 3.72 0.26 16.75
C ILE A 127 3.81 -0.57 18.04
N LYS A 128 2.82 -0.41 18.93
CA LYS A 128 2.67 -1.28 20.12
C LYS A 128 1.65 -2.35 19.79
N SER A 129 2.05 -3.62 19.81
CA SER A 129 1.10 -4.73 19.76
C SER A 129 0.38 -4.83 21.12
N ARG A 130 -0.95 -4.71 21.13
CA ARG A 130 -1.75 -4.85 22.37
C ARG A 130 -1.85 -6.30 22.87
N GLN A 131 -1.19 -7.25 22.21
CA GLN A 131 -1.16 -8.65 22.61
C GLN A 131 -0.28 -8.92 23.86
N CYS A 132 0.53 -7.96 24.30
CA CYS A 132 1.42 -8.13 25.46
C CYS A 132 0.73 -7.88 26.82
N PHE A 133 -0.38 -7.14 26.87
CA PHE A 133 -0.97 -6.70 28.16
C PHE A 133 -1.93 -7.71 28.81
N THR A 134 -2.33 -8.76 28.08
CA THR A 134 -3.30 -9.75 28.59
C THR A 134 -2.62 -10.92 29.35
N SER A 135 -1.39 -11.30 28.99
CA SER A 135 -0.72 -12.47 29.59
C SER A 135 -0.27 -12.25 31.05
N SER A 136 0.00 -11.01 31.48
CA SER A 136 0.44 -10.72 32.86
C SER A 136 -0.71 -10.58 33.87
N VAL A 137 -1.93 -10.31 33.40
CA VAL A 137 -3.13 -10.23 34.25
C VAL A 137 -3.72 -11.62 34.51
N ILE A 138 -3.66 -12.51 33.50
CA ILE A 138 -4.17 -13.89 33.62
C ILE A 138 -3.31 -14.69 34.62
N THR A 139 -1.98 -14.56 34.60
CA THR A 139 -1.10 -15.28 35.54
C THR A 139 -1.28 -14.85 36.99
N LYS A 140 -1.46 -13.55 37.25
CA LYS A 140 -1.73 -13.04 38.62
C LYS A 140 -3.10 -13.45 39.15
N LYS A 141 -4.12 -13.56 38.29
CA LYS A 141 -5.45 -13.99 38.71
C LYS A 141 -5.51 -15.50 39.00
N PHE A 142 -4.71 -16.29 38.29
CA PHE A 142 -4.56 -17.72 38.57
C PHE A 142 -3.83 -17.96 39.89
N THR A 143 -2.68 -17.32 40.17
CA THR A 143 -1.95 -17.58 41.42
C THR A 143 -2.70 -17.15 42.69
N SER A 144 -3.56 -16.12 42.62
CA SER A 144 -4.38 -15.71 43.76
C SER A 144 -5.58 -16.62 44.04
N SER A 145 -5.97 -17.49 43.10
CA SER A 145 -7.13 -18.39 43.24
C SER A 145 -6.76 -19.79 43.71
N TYR A 146 -5.48 -20.14 43.76
CA TYR A 146 -4.96 -21.44 44.27
C TYR A 146 -4.21 -21.30 45.60
N VAL A 147 -4.20 -20.11 46.22
CA VAL A 147 -3.56 -19.82 47.52
C VAL A 147 -4.57 -19.32 48.56
N ALA A 148 -5.88 -19.55 48.33
CA ALA A 148 -6.94 -19.34 49.31
C ALA A 148 -7.65 -20.66 49.59
#